data_AF-A0A382LPM5-F1
#
_entry.id   AF-A0A382LPM5-F1
#
_cell.length_a   1.000
_cell.length_b   1.000
_cell.length_c   1.000
_cell.angle_alpha   90.00
_cell.angle_beta   90.00
_cell.angle_gamma   90.00
#
_symmetry.space_group_name_H-M   'P 1'
#
loop_
_entity.id
_entity.type
_entity.pdbx_description
1 polymer ?
#
loop_
_entity_poly.entity_id
_entity_poly.type
_entity_poly.pdbx_seq_one_letter_code
_entity_poly.pdbx_strand_id
1 'polypeptide(L)'
;NRRKAGEDFYFIQKLAALGGYANIVSTTVYPAVRGSDRVPFGTGPALRQASNSPTGLQTYPVQVFFDLQVFCQAVAKLSADKLNVDITDCSPALRKFLAQHDFDRRQQEIRCNVSSTDSFRKRIFQWFNAFQFMKFANFARKNFYASTDVVDAAAELLAHLNPQGSVPIDGEVLLKHYRAVDRAAGPSFSGSEIG
;
A
#
# COMPACT_ATOMS: atom_id res chain seq x y z
N ASN A 1 -10.20 26.60 8.68
CA ASN A 1 -9.73 25.35 8.04
C ASN A 1 -10.83 24.27 8.16
N ARG A 2 -11.84 24.26 7.27
CA ARG A 2 -13.16 23.58 7.44
C ARG A 2 -13.41 22.40 6.48
N ARG A 3 -12.35 21.68 6.09
CA ARG A 3 -12.44 20.43 5.29
C ARG A 3 -11.44 19.39 5.81
N LYS A 4 -11.48 19.09 7.11
CA LYS A 4 -10.60 18.08 7.73
C LYS A 4 -11.13 16.68 7.40
N ALA A 5 -10.60 16.08 6.34
CA ALA A 5 -10.59 14.63 6.18
C ALA A 5 -9.16 14.16 6.44
N GLY A 6 -8.98 12.93 6.91
CA GLY A 6 -7.66 12.33 7.08
C GLY A 6 -7.20 12.11 8.52
N GLU A 7 -7.91 12.67 9.50
CA GLU A 7 -7.60 12.47 10.94
C GLU A 7 -7.56 10.98 11.30
N ASP A 8 -8.56 10.22 10.83
CA ASP A 8 -8.63 8.77 11.01
C ASP A 8 -7.39 8.05 10.46
N PHE A 9 -6.84 8.52 9.34
CA PHE A 9 -5.62 7.92 8.75
C PHE A 9 -4.39 8.19 9.62
N TYR A 10 -4.27 9.40 10.20
CA TYR A 10 -3.19 9.69 11.14
C TYR A 10 -3.34 8.88 12.44
N PHE A 11 -4.56 8.71 12.92
CA PHE A 11 -4.85 7.86 14.08
C PHE A 11 -4.48 6.40 13.79
N ILE A 12 -4.96 5.84 12.68
CA ILE A 12 -4.67 4.47 12.26
C ILE A 12 -3.17 4.25 12.06
N GLN A 13 -2.45 5.19 11.43
CA GLN A 13 -1.00 5.05 11.26
C GLN A 13 -0.27 5.01 12.60
N LYS A 14 -0.65 5.88 13.55
CA LYS A 14 -0.05 5.88 14.89
C LYS A 14 -0.39 4.58 15.65
N LEU A 15 -1.64 4.14 15.57
CA LEU A 15 -2.09 2.89 16.18
C LEU A 15 -1.37 1.67 15.59
N ALA A 16 -1.21 1.63 14.27
CA ALA A 16 -0.51 0.57 13.57
C ALA A 16 0.94 0.42 14.06
N ALA A 17 1.62 1.54 14.33
CA ALA A 17 2.98 1.54 14.87
C ALA A 17 3.07 1.05 16.34
N LEU A 18 1.97 1.09 17.10
CA LEU A 18 1.93 0.62 18.49
C LEU A 18 1.65 -0.89 18.61
N GLY A 19 1.13 -1.52 17.55
CA GLY A 19 0.74 -2.92 17.58
C GLY A 19 -0.50 -3.18 18.46
N GLY A 20 -0.70 -4.44 18.85
CA GLY A 20 -1.77 -4.84 19.79
C GLY A 20 -3.19 -4.83 19.21
N TYR A 21 -3.32 -4.82 17.88
CA TYR A 21 -4.58 -4.96 17.17
C TYR A 21 -4.69 -6.33 16.50
N ALA A 22 -5.92 -6.74 16.19
CA ALA A 22 -6.20 -8.00 15.53
C ALA A 22 -7.27 -7.82 14.45
N ASN A 23 -7.23 -8.70 13.44
CA ASN A 23 -8.22 -8.73 12.38
C ASN A 23 -9.50 -9.46 12.84
N ILE A 24 -10.66 -8.85 12.61
CA ILE A 24 -11.96 -9.49 12.80
C ILE A 24 -12.38 -10.10 11.47
N VAL A 25 -12.20 -11.42 11.32
CA VAL A 25 -12.51 -12.15 10.07
C VAL A 25 -13.86 -12.88 10.09
N SER A 26 -14.51 -12.97 11.25
CA SER A 26 -15.76 -13.72 11.45
C SER A 26 -17.04 -12.91 11.26
N THR A 27 -16.92 -11.58 11.15
CA THR A 27 -18.07 -10.67 11.10
C THR A 27 -18.04 -9.85 9.82
N THR A 28 -19.18 -9.72 9.14
CA THR A 28 -19.36 -8.84 7.98
C THR A 28 -20.33 -7.73 8.32
N VAL A 29 -19.91 -6.47 8.14
CA VAL A 29 -20.78 -5.31 8.31
C VAL A 29 -21.29 -4.87 6.94
N TYR A 30 -22.56 -4.51 6.84
CA TYR A 30 -23.20 -3.99 5.63
C TYR A 30 -23.45 -2.48 5.77
N PRO A 31 -22.43 -1.63 5.58
CA PRO A 31 -22.65 -0.19 5.64
C PRO A 31 -23.56 0.25 4.49
N ALA A 32 -24.44 1.22 4.75
CA ALA A 32 -25.27 1.81 3.71
C ALA A 32 -24.39 2.49 2.64
N VAL A 33 -24.61 2.14 1.37
CA VAL A 33 -23.92 2.73 0.21
C VAL A 33 -24.50 4.12 -0.03
N ARG A 34 -23.71 5.18 0.17
CA ARG A 34 -24.12 6.56 -0.12
C ARG A 34 -22.98 7.39 -0.70
N GLY A 35 -23.27 8.12 -1.78
CA GLY A 35 -22.41 9.21 -2.25
C GLY A 35 -22.35 10.34 -1.22
N SER A 36 -21.21 11.01 -1.07
CA SER A 36 -21.04 12.10 -0.09
C SER A 36 -19.96 13.11 -0.50
N ASP A 37 -20.30 14.41 -0.47
CA ASP A 37 -19.39 15.56 -0.73
C ASP A 37 -18.72 16.08 0.55
N ARG A 38 -19.05 15.50 1.71
CA ARG A 38 -18.62 16.06 3.00
C ARG A 38 -17.10 16.02 3.20
N VAL A 39 -16.42 15.16 2.45
CA VAL A 39 -14.97 14.95 2.51
C VAL A 39 -14.39 14.87 1.10
N PRO A 40 -13.14 15.31 0.88
CA PRO A 40 -12.49 15.27 -0.43
C PRO A 40 -12.03 13.87 -0.88
N PHE A 41 -12.04 12.87 0.01
CA PHE A 41 -11.65 11.48 -0.28
C PHE A 41 -12.41 10.50 0.62
N GLY A 42 -12.35 9.21 0.29
CA GLY A 42 -13.04 8.12 0.99
C GLY A 42 -14.16 7.52 0.14
N THR A 43 -14.95 6.62 0.74
CA THR A 43 -15.94 5.80 0.02
C THR A 43 -17.02 6.63 -0.68
N GLY A 44 -17.52 7.70 -0.04
CA GLY A 44 -18.56 8.56 -0.62
C GLY A 44 -18.11 9.30 -1.90
N PRO A 45 -16.94 9.96 -1.89
CA PRO A 45 -16.34 10.51 -3.11
C PRO A 45 -16.02 9.46 -4.17
N ALA A 46 -15.46 8.31 -3.79
CA ALA A 46 -15.10 7.24 -4.73
C ALA A 46 -16.33 6.67 -5.46
N LEU A 47 -17.43 6.42 -4.74
CA LEU A 47 -18.68 5.95 -5.34
C LEU A 47 -19.23 6.92 -6.38
N ARG A 48 -19.16 8.24 -6.13
CA ARG A 48 -19.60 9.21 -7.13
C ARG A 48 -18.66 9.35 -8.32
N GLN A 49 -17.37 9.26 -8.10
CA GLN A 49 -16.41 9.20 -9.20
C GLN A 49 -16.71 7.99 -10.09
N ALA A 50 -16.99 6.83 -9.50
CA ALA A 50 -17.38 5.63 -10.24
C ALA A 50 -18.71 5.81 -10.98
N SER A 51 -19.75 6.33 -10.34
CA SER A 51 -21.07 6.54 -10.97
C SER A 51 -21.03 7.53 -12.13
N ASN A 52 -20.08 8.47 -12.13
CA ASN A 52 -19.94 9.50 -13.17
C ASN A 52 -18.87 9.15 -14.22
N SER A 53 -18.17 8.02 -14.07
CA SER A 53 -17.06 7.62 -14.94
C SER A 53 -17.56 6.65 -16.03
N PRO A 54 -17.41 6.98 -17.33
CA PRO A 54 -17.73 6.05 -18.40
C PRO A 54 -16.75 4.87 -18.48
N THR A 55 -15.58 4.98 -17.84
CA THR A 55 -14.51 3.97 -17.84
C THR A 55 -14.49 3.16 -16.53
N GLY A 56 -15.61 3.03 -15.83
CA GLY A 56 -15.70 2.25 -14.60
C GLY A 56 -14.88 2.84 -13.43
N LEU A 57 -14.61 1.99 -12.42
CA LEU A 57 -13.84 2.36 -11.24
C LEU A 57 -12.34 2.15 -11.51
N GLN A 58 -11.62 3.25 -11.55
CA GLN A 58 -10.17 3.26 -11.79
C GLN A 58 -9.38 3.10 -10.49
N THR A 59 -8.26 2.37 -10.56
CA THR A 59 -7.38 2.09 -9.42
C THR A 59 -5.90 2.25 -9.77
N TYR A 60 -5.03 2.05 -8.77
CA TYR A 60 -3.58 2.00 -8.98
C TYR A 60 -3.18 0.72 -9.73
N PRO A 61 -2.21 0.80 -10.65
CA PRO A 61 -1.69 -0.38 -11.34
C PRO A 61 -0.99 -1.31 -10.35
N VAL A 62 -1.15 -2.62 -10.51
CA VAL A 62 -0.62 -3.64 -9.58
C VAL A 62 0.90 -3.51 -9.43
N GLN A 63 1.59 -3.09 -10.48
CA GLN A 63 3.04 -2.85 -10.51
C GLN A 63 3.56 -2.00 -9.33
N VAL A 64 2.80 -1.04 -8.81
CA VAL A 64 3.25 -0.23 -7.65
C VAL A 64 3.43 -1.05 -6.38
N PHE A 65 2.71 -2.16 -6.23
CA PHE A 65 2.85 -3.07 -5.10
C PHE A 65 4.05 -4.00 -5.29
N PHE A 66 4.34 -4.44 -6.53
CA PHE A 66 5.56 -5.19 -6.82
C PHE A 66 6.81 -4.33 -6.63
N ASP A 67 6.78 -3.07 -7.06
CA ASP A 67 7.84 -2.10 -6.80
C ASP A 67 8.08 -1.92 -5.29
N LEU A 68 7.00 -1.81 -4.51
CA LEU A 68 7.07 -1.74 -3.05
C LEU A 68 7.69 -3.02 -2.45
N GLN A 69 7.31 -4.19 -2.97
CA GLN A 69 7.85 -5.48 -2.50
C GLN A 69 9.37 -5.54 -2.65
N VAL A 70 9.90 -5.11 -3.81
CA VAL A 70 11.35 -5.06 -4.05
C VAL A 70 12.05 -4.14 -3.05
N PHE A 71 11.48 -2.97 -2.76
CA PHE A 71 12.02 -2.06 -1.75
C PHE A 71 11.99 -2.64 -0.35
N CYS A 72 10.87 -3.22 0.08
CA CYS A 72 10.76 -3.87 1.39
C CYS A 72 11.79 -4.99 1.54
N GLN A 73 12.02 -5.77 0.48
CA GLN A 73 13.07 -6.78 0.47
C GLN A 73 14.48 -6.19 0.56
N ALA A 74 14.76 -5.09 -0.13
CA ALA A 74 16.05 -4.39 -0.04
C ALA A 74 16.33 -3.91 1.40
N VAL A 75 15.32 -3.38 2.09
CA VAL A 75 15.43 -2.98 3.50
C VAL A 75 15.60 -4.19 4.42
N ALA A 76 14.81 -5.26 4.20
CA ALA A 76 14.85 -6.47 5.02
C ALA A 76 16.17 -7.24 4.89
N LYS A 77 16.80 -7.26 3.71
CA LYS A 77 18.04 -8.00 3.41
C LYS A 77 19.32 -7.33 3.94
N LEU A 78 19.24 -6.17 4.58
CA LEU A 78 20.42 -5.49 5.14
C LEU A 78 21.19 -6.40 6.12
N SER A 79 22.50 -6.51 5.99
CA SER A 79 23.33 -7.22 6.97
C SER A 79 23.54 -6.38 8.25
N ALA A 80 24.00 -7.02 9.32
CA ALA A 80 24.17 -6.39 10.64
C ALA A 80 25.15 -5.19 10.65
N ASP A 81 26.02 -5.11 9.65
CA ASP A 81 27.03 -4.08 9.46
C ASP A 81 26.66 -3.03 8.39
N LYS A 82 25.54 -3.22 7.68
CA LYS A 82 25.10 -2.32 6.60
C LYS A 82 23.93 -1.43 7.01
N LEU A 83 24.21 -0.13 7.11
CA LEU A 83 23.23 0.93 7.35
C LEU A 83 22.98 1.75 6.08
N ASN A 84 22.76 1.07 4.96
CA ASN A 84 22.51 1.67 3.66
C ASN A 84 21.66 0.74 2.79
N VAL A 85 20.42 1.12 2.51
CA VAL A 85 19.52 0.44 1.58
C VAL A 85 20.05 0.65 0.17
N ASP A 86 20.35 -0.46 -0.52
CA ASP A 86 20.64 -0.48 -1.94
C ASP A 86 19.32 -0.46 -2.73
N ILE A 87 19.15 0.52 -3.59
CA ILE A 87 17.95 0.70 -4.42
C ILE A 87 18.20 0.39 -5.89
N THR A 88 19.34 -0.21 -6.24
CA THR A 88 19.72 -0.50 -7.62
C THR A 88 18.67 -1.37 -8.33
N ASP A 89 18.16 -2.39 -7.63
CA ASP A 89 17.14 -3.31 -8.16
C ASP A 89 15.72 -2.73 -8.10
N CYS A 90 15.49 -1.61 -7.42
CA CYS A 90 14.17 -0.96 -7.38
C CYS A 90 13.79 -0.44 -8.77
N SER A 91 12.49 -0.37 -9.05
CA SER A 91 12.01 0.11 -10.36
C SER A 91 12.47 1.54 -10.67
N PRO A 92 12.56 1.94 -11.96
CA PRO A 92 12.82 3.32 -12.33
C PRO A 92 11.83 4.32 -11.71
N ALA A 93 10.57 3.91 -11.56
CA ALA A 93 9.53 4.71 -10.90
C ALA A 93 9.89 4.98 -9.44
N LEU A 94 10.25 3.93 -8.69
CA LEU A 94 10.58 4.07 -7.28
C LEU A 94 11.89 4.81 -7.07
N ARG A 95 12.94 4.51 -7.84
CA ARG A 95 14.23 5.24 -7.74
C ARG A 95 14.04 6.73 -7.99
N LYS A 96 13.27 7.12 -9.02
CA LYS A 96 12.98 8.53 -9.31
C LYS A 96 12.18 9.18 -8.18
N PHE A 97 11.19 8.48 -7.61
CA PHE A 97 10.44 8.96 -6.46
C PHE A 97 11.34 9.18 -5.23
N LEU A 98 12.18 8.20 -4.90
CA LEU A 98 13.10 8.28 -3.75
C LEU A 98 14.08 9.45 -3.91
N ALA A 99 14.63 9.65 -5.11
CA ALA A 99 15.50 10.79 -5.40
C ALA A 99 14.79 12.14 -5.21
N GLN A 100 13.55 12.28 -5.69
CA GLN A 100 12.75 13.50 -5.50
C GLN A 100 12.37 13.79 -4.04
N HIS A 101 12.48 12.78 -3.17
CA HIS A 101 12.16 12.87 -1.75
C HIS A 101 13.40 12.83 -0.85
N ASP A 102 14.59 13.16 -1.38
CA ASP A 102 15.87 13.21 -0.68
C ASP A 102 16.21 11.92 0.09
N PHE A 103 15.91 10.75 -0.47
CA PHE A 103 16.09 9.48 0.24
C PHE A 103 17.53 9.27 0.75
N ASP A 104 18.55 9.59 -0.05
CA ASP A 104 19.95 9.44 0.36
C ASP A 104 20.29 10.29 1.60
N ARG A 105 19.81 11.53 1.64
CA ARG A 105 19.97 12.41 2.80
C ARG A 105 19.24 11.85 4.02
N ARG A 106 18.02 11.32 3.84
CA ARG A 106 17.24 10.72 4.92
C ARG A 106 17.88 9.45 5.46
N GLN A 107 18.39 8.60 4.58
CA GLN A 107 19.16 7.42 4.94
C GLN A 107 20.41 7.79 5.74
N GLN A 108 21.16 8.81 5.32
CA GLN A 108 22.33 9.31 6.06
C GLN A 108 21.94 9.83 7.45
N GLU A 109 20.88 10.63 7.54
CA GLU A 109 20.36 11.13 8.82
C GLU A 109 20.00 9.99 9.76
N ILE A 110 19.23 9.00 9.29
CA ILE A 110 18.82 7.83 10.07
C ILE A 110 20.05 7.06 10.53
N ARG A 111 21.01 6.80 9.63
CA ARG A 111 22.27 6.09 9.92
C ARG A 111 23.05 6.75 11.06
N CYS A 112 23.10 8.08 11.13
CA CYS A 112 23.81 8.78 12.19
C CYS A 112 23.09 8.75 13.56
N ASN A 113 21.83 8.30 13.62
CA ASN A 113 20.97 8.36 14.80
C ASN A 113 20.52 6.98 15.31
N VAL A 114 21.13 5.90 14.82
CA VAL A 114 20.80 4.52 15.21
C VAL A 114 22.07 3.72 15.49
N SER A 115 21.99 2.79 16.43
CA SER A 115 23.11 1.94 16.85
C SER A 115 23.02 0.49 16.33
N SER A 116 21.95 0.13 15.61
CA SER A 116 21.76 -1.23 15.08
C SER A 116 21.02 -1.22 13.74
N THR A 117 21.26 -2.26 12.92
CA THR A 117 20.53 -2.48 11.65
C THR A 117 19.04 -2.61 11.87
N ASP A 118 18.58 -3.22 12.97
CA ASP A 118 17.14 -3.32 13.23
C ASP A 118 16.51 -1.96 13.51
N SER A 119 17.18 -1.10 14.28
CA SER A 119 16.73 0.27 14.51
C SER A 119 16.72 1.08 13.21
N PHE A 120 17.72 0.87 12.35
CA PHE A 120 17.80 1.47 11.03
C PHE A 120 16.62 1.05 10.13
N ARG A 121 16.37 -0.27 9.99
CA ARG A 121 15.24 -0.83 9.23
C ARG A 121 13.90 -0.24 9.69
N LYS A 122 13.65 -0.22 11.00
CA LYS A 122 12.44 0.38 11.58
C LYS A 122 12.27 1.83 11.18
N ARG A 123 13.32 2.64 11.32
CA ARG A 123 13.26 4.06 10.94
C ARG A 123 13.05 4.28 9.45
N ILE A 124 13.62 3.42 8.60
CA ILE A 124 13.35 3.44 7.15
C ILE A 124 11.87 3.15 6.88
N PHE A 125 11.26 2.14 7.50
CA PHE A 125 9.83 1.84 7.32
C PHE A 125 8.91 2.90 7.96
N GLN A 126 9.31 3.53 9.06
CA GLN A 126 8.57 4.66 9.64
C GLN A 126 8.58 5.88 8.70
N TRP A 127 9.72 6.13 8.04
CA TRP A 127 9.82 7.16 7.02
C TRP A 127 9.01 6.79 5.77
N PHE A 128 9.17 5.58 5.25
CA PHE A 128 8.39 5.02 4.14
C PHE A 128 7.09 4.38 4.63
N ASN A 129 6.26 5.18 5.31
CA ASN A 129 4.96 4.73 5.81
C ASN A 129 3.87 4.71 4.73
N ALA A 130 2.65 4.34 5.11
CA ALA A 130 1.49 4.30 4.21
C ALA A 130 1.24 5.62 3.45
N PHE A 131 1.47 6.79 4.05
CA PHE A 131 1.35 8.07 3.32
C PHE A 131 2.45 8.24 2.27
N GLN A 132 3.69 7.82 2.58
CA GLN A 132 4.78 7.87 1.62
C GLN A 132 4.53 6.90 0.46
N PHE A 133 4.00 5.71 0.74
CA PHE A 133 3.52 4.79 -0.29
C PHE A 133 2.41 5.42 -1.15
N MET A 134 1.39 6.07 -0.54
CA MET A 134 0.33 6.73 -1.32
C MET A 134 0.87 7.85 -2.22
N LYS A 135 1.89 8.58 -1.78
CA LYS A 135 2.60 9.55 -2.64
C LYS A 135 3.32 8.86 -3.78
N PHE A 136 4.03 7.75 -3.50
CA PHE A 136 4.70 6.93 -4.51
C PHE A 136 3.71 6.38 -5.54
N ALA A 137 2.62 5.72 -5.11
CA ALA A 137 1.61 5.16 -5.99
C ALA A 137 0.98 6.24 -6.89
N ASN A 138 0.69 7.43 -6.34
CA ASN A 138 0.22 8.57 -7.13
C ASN A 138 1.26 9.08 -8.13
N PHE A 139 2.54 9.13 -7.74
CA PHE A 139 3.64 9.51 -8.61
C PHE A 139 3.82 8.50 -9.75
N ALA A 140 3.92 7.21 -9.45
CA ALA A 140 4.11 6.14 -10.41
C ALA A 140 2.93 6.05 -11.40
N ARG A 141 1.69 6.15 -10.91
CA ARG A 141 0.48 6.23 -11.74
C ARG A 141 0.53 7.38 -12.74
N LYS A 142 0.97 8.56 -12.33
CA LYS A 142 1.00 9.76 -13.20
C LYS A 142 2.15 9.75 -14.22
N ASN A 143 3.26 9.11 -13.89
CA ASN A 143 4.51 9.28 -14.64
C ASN A 143 5.03 7.99 -15.33
N PHE A 144 4.54 6.81 -14.95
CA PHE A 144 5.11 5.54 -15.40
C PHE A 144 4.06 4.51 -15.86
N TYR A 145 2.97 4.32 -15.12
CA TYR A 145 2.11 3.14 -15.29
C TYR A 145 0.65 3.42 -15.71
N ALA A 146 0.20 4.68 -15.66
CA ALA A 146 -1.21 5.07 -15.83
C ALA A 146 -2.17 4.43 -14.79
N SER A 147 -3.43 4.86 -14.79
CA SER A 147 -4.48 4.19 -13.99
C SER A 147 -5.04 3.02 -14.79
N THR A 148 -5.58 2.01 -14.11
CA THR A 148 -6.19 0.84 -14.74
C THR A 148 -7.58 0.57 -14.15
N ASP A 149 -8.43 -0.16 -14.87
CA ASP A 149 -9.71 -0.61 -14.34
C ASP A 149 -9.49 -1.57 -13.17
N VAL A 150 -10.37 -1.50 -12.16
CA VAL A 150 -10.26 -2.33 -10.97
C VAL A 150 -10.39 -3.83 -11.26
N VAL A 151 -11.19 -4.21 -12.26
CA VAL A 151 -11.37 -5.61 -12.67
C VAL A 151 -10.10 -6.11 -13.33
N ASP A 152 -9.49 -5.31 -14.21
CA ASP A 152 -8.22 -5.65 -14.87
C ASP A 152 -7.08 -5.78 -13.86
N ALA A 153 -6.94 -4.83 -12.92
CA ALA A 153 -5.96 -4.93 -11.84
C ALA A 153 -6.17 -6.17 -10.96
N ALA A 154 -7.43 -6.49 -10.64
CA ALA A 154 -7.76 -7.67 -9.85
C ALA A 154 -7.42 -8.97 -10.62
N ALA A 155 -7.72 -9.03 -11.91
CA ALA A 155 -7.33 -10.17 -12.75
C ALA A 155 -5.80 -10.32 -12.83
N GLU A 156 -5.08 -9.22 -13.05
CA GLU A 156 -3.61 -9.18 -13.09
C GLU A 156 -3.00 -9.68 -11.78
N LEU A 157 -3.49 -9.18 -10.63
CA LEU A 157 -3.00 -9.61 -9.33
C LEU A 157 -3.27 -11.10 -9.09
N LEU A 158 -4.46 -11.60 -9.46
CA LEU A 158 -4.79 -13.02 -9.31
C LEU A 158 -3.87 -13.91 -10.16
N ALA A 159 -3.56 -13.50 -11.39
CA ALA A 159 -2.63 -14.22 -12.26
C ALA A 159 -1.24 -14.37 -11.62
N HIS A 160 -0.77 -13.34 -10.90
CA HIS A 160 0.50 -13.39 -10.18
C HIS A 160 0.45 -14.27 -8.95
N LEU A 161 -0.66 -14.25 -8.20
CA LEU A 161 -0.83 -15.05 -6.98
C LEU A 161 -1.09 -16.53 -7.29
N ASN A 162 -1.69 -16.84 -8.43
CA ASN A 162 -1.98 -18.20 -8.86
C ASN A 162 -1.65 -18.41 -10.35
N PRO A 163 -0.35 -18.55 -10.70
CA PRO A 163 0.09 -18.62 -12.11
C PRO A 163 -0.46 -19.81 -12.90
N GLN A 164 -0.92 -20.86 -12.21
CA GLN A 164 -1.46 -22.08 -12.82
C GLN A 164 -3.00 -22.11 -12.81
N GLY A 165 -3.64 -21.10 -12.23
CA GLY A 165 -5.09 -21.00 -12.12
C GLY A 165 -5.75 -20.31 -13.31
N SER A 166 -7.05 -20.53 -13.47
CA SER A 166 -7.85 -19.69 -14.36
C SER A 166 -8.11 -18.33 -13.71
N VAL A 167 -8.06 -17.28 -14.52
CA VAL A 167 -8.32 -15.91 -14.09
C VAL A 167 -9.67 -15.46 -14.67
N PRO A 168 -10.72 -15.31 -13.85
CA PRO A 168 -11.99 -14.79 -14.31
C PRO A 168 -11.85 -13.33 -14.75
N ILE A 169 -12.55 -12.96 -15.82
CA ILE A 169 -12.66 -11.55 -16.28
C ILE A 169 -13.87 -10.87 -15.59
N ASP A 170 -14.76 -11.65 -14.97
CA ASP A 170 -15.93 -11.14 -14.28
C ASP A 170 -15.58 -10.58 -12.89
N GLY A 171 -15.95 -9.31 -12.66
CA GLY A 171 -15.66 -8.61 -11.41
C GLY A 171 -16.36 -9.20 -10.18
N GLU A 172 -17.56 -9.77 -10.31
CA GLU A 172 -18.26 -10.41 -9.18
C GLU A 172 -17.58 -11.72 -8.78
N VAL A 173 -17.16 -12.52 -9.76
CA VAL A 173 -16.40 -13.75 -9.54
C VAL A 173 -15.06 -13.44 -8.89
N LEU A 174 -14.32 -12.44 -9.39
CA LEU A 174 -13.06 -11.99 -8.79
C LEU A 174 -13.27 -11.53 -7.34
N LEU A 175 -14.31 -10.73 -7.07
CA LEU A 175 -14.62 -10.27 -5.71
C LEU A 175 -14.93 -11.44 -4.76
N LYS A 176 -15.69 -12.44 -5.21
CA LYS A 176 -15.96 -13.65 -4.42
C LYS A 176 -14.69 -14.45 -4.15
N HIS A 177 -13.79 -14.54 -5.13
CA HIS A 177 -12.49 -15.19 -4.97
C HIS A 177 -11.65 -14.51 -3.89
N TYR A 178 -11.44 -13.19 -3.98
CA TYR A 178 -10.65 -12.46 -2.98
C TYR A 178 -11.23 -12.53 -1.58
N ARG A 179 -12.56 -12.47 -1.44
CA ARG A 179 -13.22 -12.67 -0.13
C ARG A 179 -12.97 -14.06 0.46
N ALA A 180 -12.85 -15.10 -0.38
CA ALA A 180 -12.51 -16.43 0.08
C ALA A 180 -11.06 -16.50 0.57
N VAL A 181 -10.13 -15.88 -0.17
CA VAL A 181 -8.70 -15.77 0.20
C VAL A 181 -8.55 -15.03 1.54
N ASP A 182 -9.18 -13.87 1.70
CA ASP A 182 -9.10 -13.08 2.94
C ASP A 182 -9.63 -13.83 4.16
N ARG A 183 -10.70 -14.62 3.99
CA ARG A 183 -11.25 -15.46 5.08
C ARG A 183 -10.34 -16.63 5.41
N ALA A 184 -9.70 -17.23 4.41
CA ALA A 184 -8.81 -18.37 4.59
C ALA A 184 -7.50 -17.99 5.31
N ALA A 185 -7.04 -16.74 5.17
CA ALA A 185 -5.85 -16.24 5.85
C ALA A 185 -5.98 -16.22 7.40
N GLY A 186 -7.20 -16.31 7.93
CA GLY A 186 -7.48 -16.38 9.37
C GLY A 186 -7.18 -15.07 10.12
N PRO A 187 -7.42 -15.03 11.45
CA PRO A 187 -6.98 -13.92 12.28
C PRO A 187 -5.45 -13.97 12.42
N SER A 188 -4.75 -13.28 11.51
CA SER A 188 -3.34 -13.01 11.67
C SER A 188 -3.15 -11.96 12.77
N PHE A 189 -2.41 -12.32 13.82
CA PHE A 189 -1.74 -11.31 14.63
C PHE A 189 -0.68 -10.69 13.73
N SER A 190 -0.70 -9.37 13.52
CA SER A 190 0.54 -8.70 13.12
C SER A 190 1.46 -8.77 14.33
N GLY A 191 2.10 -9.91 14.53
CA GLY A 191 3.31 -10.02 15.32
C GLY A 191 4.26 -8.96 14.78
N SER A 192 4.88 -8.25 15.71
CA SER A 192 5.90 -7.24 15.48
C SER A 192 7.09 -7.80 14.69
N GLU A 193 6.95 -8.01 13.37
CA GLU A 193 8.09 -8.31 12.49
C GLU A 193 8.75 -7.04 11.96
N ILE A 194 8.22 -5.87 12.34
CA ILE A 194 8.90 -4.58 12.27
C ILE A 194 8.82 -3.91 13.64
N GLY A 195 9.19 -4.67 14.67
CA GLY A 195 9.29 -4.26 16.06
C GLY A 195 10.70 -3.95 16.44
#